data_AF-A0A2C9A7T7-F1
#
_entry.id   AF-A0A2C9A7T7-F1
#
_cell.length_a   1.000
_cell.length_b   1.000
_cell.length_c   1.000
_cell.angle_alpha   90.00
_cell.angle_beta   90.00
_cell.angle_gamma   90.00
#
_symmetry.space_group_name_H-M   'P 1'
#
loop_
_entity.id
_entity.type
_entity.pdbx_description
1 polymer ?
#
loop_
_entity_poly.entity_id
_entity_poly.type
_entity_poly.pdbx_seq_one_letter_code
_entity_poly.pdbx_strand_id
1 'polypeptide(L)'
;MVVHEPTIKKTTNPNLTYVRQNSTWRHGTTLDYIFKQAGYRACITNNDTLKTYKYNNLYYVCTAQSTGDTVRKWVPAPDLFNDTYESRSACSASGAYGDGSLMAGRVNKDKFYACQSASNFRLANSDEISYNRACVTFIKGYIARLEAVFRTCTDNGWVRTEDRSIGYVKDGAGNRYNTTVVGNQQWMRSNLYYNVDSSYCYKSDSCHVYGRLYTFGAAMKACPAGWHLPTRAEYHTLMNEATNGSSTGKGRALKSYWHWDGSDAVAFDARPAGYYVASSNAYYNFGTWALLWTSTSNANVGATRAAYLILKTGENDVTYGDADLTKPNAYSVRCVQD
;
A
#
# COMPACT_ATOMS: atom_id res chain seq x y z
N MET A 1 -22.38 35.98 43.16
CA MET A 1 -21.45 35.47 42.12
C MET A 1 -22.16 34.38 41.33
N VAL A 2 -22.45 34.62 40.05
CA VAL A 2 -22.96 33.58 39.15
C VAL A 2 -21.79 32.65 38.85
N VAL A 3 -21.85 31.43 39.34
CA VAL A 3 -20.81 30.42 39.13
C VAL A 3 -21.15 29.65 37.86
N HIS A 4 -20.37 29.82 36.80
CA HIS A 4 -20.59 29.13 35.51
C HIS A 4 -20.20 27.65 35.58
N GLU A 5 -21.03 26.75 35.07
CA GLU A 5 -20.74 25.32 35.03
C GLU A 5 -19.83 24.93 33.85
N PRO A 6 -18.96 23.90 34.00
CA PRO A 6 -18.60 23.19 35.24
C PRO A 6 -17.51 23.92 36.06
N THR A 7 -17.69 24.00 37.38
CA THR A 7 -16.71 24.58 38.33
C THR A 7 -16.15 23.52 39.27
N ILE A 8 -14.86 23.62 39.61
CA ILE A 8 -14.17 22.73 40.56
C ILE A 8 -13.64 23.57 41.73
N LYS A 9 -13.82 23.10 42.97
CA LYS A 9 -13.29 23.75 44.19
C LYS A 9 -12.59 22.74 45.11
N LYS A 10 -11.46 23.13 45.69
CA LYS A 10 -10.92 22.51 46.91
C LYS A 10 -11.60 23.12 48.13
N THR A 11 -11.86 22.31 49.14
CA THR A 11 -12.34 22.81 50.45
C THR A 11 -11.18 23.04 51.41
N THR A 12 -11.50 23.53 52.61
CA THR A 12 -10.59 23.60 53.76
C THR A 12 -9.97 22.24 54.09
N ASN A 13 -10.63 21.13 53.76
CA ASN A 13 -10.00 19.82 53.70
C ASN A 13 -9.27 19.66 52.35
N PRO A 14 -7.93 19.59 52.34
CA PRO A 14 -7.14 19.51 51.10
C PRO A 14 -7.33 18.20 50.34
N ASN A 15 -7.95 17.18 50.95
CA ASN A 15 -8.24 15.89 50.35
C ASN A 15 -9.60 15.86 49.63
N LEU A 16 -10.43 16.89 49.78
CA LEU A 16 -11.76 16.93 49.18
C LEU A 16 -11.80 17.91 48.00
N THR A 17 -12.15 17.36 46.84
CA THR A 17 -12.48 18.10 45.62
C THR A 17 -13.98 18.05 45.42
N TYR A 18 -14.62 19.16 45.02
CA TYR A 18 -16.03 19.19 44.65
C TYR A 18 -16.21 19.68 43.21
N VAL A 19 -17.15 19.06 42.51
CA VAL A 19 -17.54 19.39 41.13
C VAL A 19 -18.96 19.91 41.13
N ARG A 20 -19.19 21.06 40.51
CA ARG A 20 -20.54 21.60 40.29
C ARG A 20 -21.13 21.02 39.01
N GLN A 21 -22.31 20.40 39.14
CA GLN A 21 -23.04 19.77 38.05
C GLN A 21 -24.54 19.93 38.27
N ASN A 22 -25.27 20.40 37.24
CA ASN A 22 -26.72 20.53 37.24
C ASN A 22 -27.22 21.33 38.47
N SER A 23 -26.57 22.43 38.79
CA SER A 23 -26.82 23.29 39.95
C SER A 23 -26.53 22.68 41.33
N THR A 24 -26.02 21.44 41.39
CA THR A 24 -25.66 20.74 42.64
C THR A 24 -24.15 20.53 42.76
N TRP A 25 -23.65 20.31 43.98
CA TRP A 25 -22.26 19.92 44.22
C TRP A 25 -22.17 18.42 44.50
N ARG A 26 -21.23 17.75 43.85
CA ARG A 26 -20.85 16.36 44.15
C ARG A 26 -19.39 16.29 44.57
N HIS A 27 -19.02 15.20 45.26
CA HIS A 27 -17.62 14.85 45.44
C HIS A 27 -16.96 14.68 44.06
N GLY A 28 -15.79 15.29 43.90
CA GLY A 28 -14.91 15.21 42.74
C GLY A 28 -13.75 14.27 43.01
N THR A 29 -13.12 13.79 41.93
CA THR A 29 -11.94 12.93 42.02
C THR A 29 -10.65 13.75 42.04
N THR A 30 -9.54 13.13 42.43
CA THR A 30 -8.20 13.73 42.28
C THR A 30 -7.92 14.12 40.83
N LEU A 31 -8.37 13.32 39.86
CA LEU A 31 -8.22 13.63 38.44
C LEU A 31 -9.03 14.86 38.01
N ASP A 32 -10.21 15.10 38.58
CA ASP A 32 -10.94 16.35 38.33
C ASP A 32 -10.08 17.56 38.74
N TYR A 33 -9.45 17.50 39.91
CA TYR A 33 -8.55 18.56 40.37
C TYR A 33 -7.33 18.73 39.47
N ILE A 34 -6.63 17.64 39.12
CA ILE A 34 -5.46 17.66 38.24
C ILE A 34 -5.82 18.27 36.88
N PHE A 35 -6.89 17.80 36.25
CA PHE A 35 -7.33 18.32 34.96
C PHE A 35 -7.76 19.78 35.04
N LYS A 36 -8.35 20.23 36.16
CA LYS A 36 -8.62 21.65 36.36
C LYS A 36 -7.36 22.51 36.38
N GLN A 37 -6.30 22.06 37.06
CA GLN A 37 -5.02 22.78 37.11
C GLN A 37 -4.41 22.90 35.70
N ALA A 38 -4.62 21.89 34.85
CA ALA A 38 -4.22 21.91 33.45
C ALA A 38 -5.17 22.69 32.52
N GLY A 39 -6.16 23.41 33.07
CA GLY A 39 -7.10 24.24 32.30
C GLY A 39 -8.28 23.49 31.69
N TYR A 40 -8.41 22.18 31.95
CA TYR A 40 -9.52 21.38 31.46
C TYR A 40 -10.77 21.49 32.36
N ARG A 41 -11.90 20.98 31.84
CA ARG A 41 -13.17 20.93 32.58
C ARG A 41 -13.30 19.69 33.45
N ALA A 42 -14.26 19.71 34.37
CA ALA A 42 -14.61 18.57 35.20
C ALA A 42 -15.30 17.46 34.40
N CYS A 43 -15.28 16.23 34.92
CA CYS A 43 -16.03 15.10 34.37
C CYS A 43 -17.54 15.27 34.62
N ILE A 44 -18.24 15.92 33.70
CA ILE A 44 -19.70 16.12 33.80
C ILE A 44 -20.48 15.48 32.66
N THR A 45 -19.84 15.19 31.53
CA THR A 45 -20.47 14.62 30.33
C THR A 45 -19.92 13.22 30.08
N ASN A 46 -20.80 12.22 29.97
CA ASN A 46 -20.36 10.85 29.68
C ASN A 46 -19.73 10.77 28.29
N ASN A 47 -18.68 9.95 28.16
CA ASN A 47 -17.92 9.78 26.92
C ASN A 47 -17.44 11.11 26.34
N ASP A 48 -17.08 12.04 27.23
CA ASP A 48 -16.46 13.29 26.81
C ASP A 48 -15.09 13.01 26.17
N THR A 49 -15.08 12.99 24.84
CA THR A 49 -13.87 12.85 24.03
C THR A 49 -13.34 14.20 23.53
N LEU A 50 -13.84 15.33 24.05
CA LEU A 50 -13.37 16.66 23.65
C LEU A 50 -11.95 16.91 24.19
N LYS A 51 -10.99 16.88 23.27
CA LYS A 51 -9.56 17.25 23.37
C LYS A 51 -8.83 16.87 24.68
N THR A 52 -8.15 15.72 24.59
CA THR A 52 -6.84 15.41 25.20
C THR A 52 -6.71 15.55 26.72
N TYR A 53 -7.66 15.04 27.50
CA TYR A 53 -7.44 14.80 28.94
C TYR A 53 -6.34 13.74 29.11
N LYS A 54 -5.07 14.18 29.09
CA LYS A 54 -3.89 13.33 29.13
C LYS A 54 -3.16 13.52 30.46
N TYR A 55 -2.93 12.44 31.19
CA TYR A 55 -2.18 12.43 32.43
C TYR A 55 -1.37 11.14 32.54
N ASN A 56 -0.11 11.22 32.99
CA ASN A 56 0.82 10.09 33.03
C ASN A 56 0.83 9.26 31.74
N ASN A 57 0.88 9.96 30.61
CA ASN A 57 0.91 9.38 29.27
C ASN A 57 -0.34 8.59 28.82
N LEU A 58 -1.44 8.64 29.58
CA LEU A 58 -2.74 8.05 29.26
C LEU A 58 -3.78 9.13 29.01
N TYR A 59 -4.63 8.91 28.01
CA TYR A 59 -5.87 9.63 27.80
C TYR A 59 -6.97 9.08 28.70
N TYR A 60 -7.87 9.97 29.11
CA TYR A 60 -8.98 9.67 30.01
C TYR A 60 -10.31 10.09 29.37
N VAL A 61 -11.37 9.36 29.71
CA VAL A 61 -12.76 9.68 29.37
C VAL A 61 -13.59 9.78 30.64
N CYS A 62 -14.61 10.63 30.60
CA CYS A 62 -15.55 10.77 31.69
C CYS A 62 -16.64 9.70 31.60
N THR A 63 -16.81 8.91 32.65
CA THR A 63 -17.75 7.76 32.66
C THR A 63 -18.66 7.82 33.89
N ALA A 64 -19.93 7.47 33.69
CA ALA A 64 -20.90 7.31 34.77
C ALA A 64 -20.51 6.14 35.68
N GLN A 65 -20.82 6.25 36.97
CA GLN A 65 -20.64 5.17 37.93
C GLN A 65 -22.01 4.62 38.35
N SER A 66 -22.08 3.31 38.57
CA SER A 66 -23.30 2.62 39.00
C SER A 66 -23.54 2.69 40.50
N THR A 67 -22.55 3.08 41.32
CA THR A 67 -22.66 3.13 42.79
C THR A 67 -21.72 4.16 43.43
N GLY A 68 -22.21 4.90 44.44
CA GLY A 68 -21.45 5.80 45.33
C GLY A 68 -21.78 7.30 45.22
N ASP A 69 -21.22 8.13 46.11
CA ASP A 69 -21.41 9.60 46.16
C ASP A 69 -20.79 10.37 44.96
N THR A 70 -20.10 9.64 44.06
CA THR A 70 -19.49 10.15 42.82
C THR A 70 -20.25 9.61 41.61
N VAL A 71 -21.16 10.41 41.06
CA VAL A 71 -22.00 10.02 39.91
C VAL A 71 -21.16 9.81 38.63
N ARG A 72 -20.00 10.45 38.52
CA ARG A 72 -19.09 10.35 37.36
C ARG A 72 -17.62 10.48 37.79
N LYS A 73 -16.74 9.78 37.08
CA LYS A 73 -15.28 9.88 37.27
C LYS A 73 -14.50 9.78 35.95
N TRP A 74 -13.29 10.31 35.95
CA TRP A 74 -12.31 10.05 34.90
C TRP A 74 -11.79 8.62 35.01
N VAL A 75 -11.83 7.89 33.90
CA VAL A 75 -11.21 6.56 33.76
C VAL A 75 -10.29 6.57 32.55
N PRO A 76 -9.24 5.74 32.51
CA PRO A 76 -8.43 5.58 31.30
C PRO A 76 -9.32 5.30 30.10
N ALA A 77 -9.04 5.98 28.99
CA ALA A 77 -9.71 5.75 27.72
C ALA A 77 -9.44 4.31 27.24
N PRO A 78 -10.31 3.73 26.38
CA PRO A 78 -10.08 2.41 25.80
C PRO A 78 -8.69 2.31 25.17
N ASP A 79 -8.06 1.13 25.24
CA ASP A 79 -6.71 0.89 24.73
C ASP A 79 -6.54 1.39 23.29
N LEU A 80 -7.49 1.10 22.41
CA LEU A 80 -7.49 1.60 21.03
C LEU A 80 -7.28 3.12 20.96
N PHE A 81 -7.99 3.89 21.78
CA PHE A 81 -7.82 5.34 21.83
C PHE A 81 -6.44 5.69 22.38
N ASN A 82 -6.05 5.07 23.50
CA ASN A 82 -4.79 5.33 24.16
C ASN A 82 -3.58 5.04 23.26
N ASP A 83 -3.67 4.00 22.46
CA ASP A 83 -2.61 3.51 21.61
C ASP A 83 -2.53 4.25 20.27
N THR A 84 -3.67 4.67 19.70
CA THR A 84 -3.69 5.18 18.33
C THR A 84 -3.95 6.67 18.19
N TYR A 85 -4.35 7.36 19.26
CA TYR A 85 -4.81 8.76 19.15
C TYR A 85 -3.80 9.68 18.46
N GLU A 86 -2.52 9.59 18.84
CA GLU A 86 -1.44 10.42 18.29
C GLU A 86 -1.12 10.10 16.83
N SER A 87 -1.48 8.90 16.35
CA SER A 87 -1.21 8.44 14.99
C SER A 87 -2.43 8.52 14.06
N ARG A 88 -3.58 9.03 14.53
CA ARG A 88 -4.82 9.09 13.73
C ARG A 88 -4.64 9.85 12.41
N SER A 89 -3.89 10.94 12.40
CA SER A 89 -3.62 11.70 11.18
C SER A 89 -2.80 10.91 10.16
N ALA A 90 -1.93 10.00 10.63
CA ALA A 90 -1.15 9.10 9.79
C ALA A 90 -1.97 7.91 9.27
N CYS A 91 -3.17 7.68 9.82
CA CYS A 91 -4.10 6.69 9.31
C CYS A 91 -4.94 7.28 8.17
N SER A 92 -4.43 7.16 6.96
CA SER A 92 -5.08 7.64 5.74
C SER A 92 -4.54 6.87 4.54
N ALA A 93 -5.20 6.98 3.38
CA ALA A 93 -4.80 6.25 2.17
C ALA A 93 -3.35 6.52 1.74
N SER A 94 -2.85 7.74 1.97
CA SER A 94 -1.47 8.17 1.68
C SER A 94 -0.61 8.29 2.94
N GLY A 95 -1.15 7.93 4.10
CA GLY A 95 -0.45 7.98 5.38
C GLY A 95 0.36 6.72 5.64
N ALA A 96 1.14 6.74 6.72
CA ALA A 96 2.10 5.68 7.07
C ALA A 96 1.49 4.27 7.23
N TYR A 97 0.17 4.18 7.45
CA TYR A 97 -0.53 2.91 7.67
C TYR A 97 -1.58 2.61 6.58
N GLY A 98 -1.67 3.46 5.55
CA GLY A 98 -2.65 3.32 4.47
C GLY A 98 -2.41 2.11 3.57
N ASP A 99 -1.19 1.58 3.57
CA ASP A 99 -0.76 0.47 2.74
C ASP A 99 -0.95 -0.91 3.40
N GLY A 100 -1.59 -0.96 4.57
CA GLY A 100 -1.75 -2.17 5.38
C GLY A 100 -0.65 -2.40 6.41
N SER A 101 0.31 -1.48 6.59
CA SER A 101 1.29 -1.57 7.67
C SER A 101 0.63 -1.59 9.04
N LEU A 102 1.12 -2.46 9.93
CA LEU A 102 0.65 -2.58 11.31
C LEU A 102 1.30 -1.54 12.21
N MET A 103 0.52 -1.03 13.16
CA MET A 103 0.99 -0.12 14.20
C MET A 103 1.00 -0.83 15.55
N ALA A 104 2.17 -0.92 16.20
CA ALA A 104 2.24 -1.37 17.59
C ALA A 104 1.65 -0.31 18.54
N GLY A 105 0.99 -0.74 19.61
CA GLY A 105 0.39 0.17 20.58
C GLY A 105 1.41 1.09 21.24
N ARG A 106 1.03 2.35 21.43
CA ARG A 106 1.89 3.35 22.09
C ARG A 106 2.11 2.99 23.57
N VAL A 107 1.06 2.53 24.24
CA VAL A 107 1.00 2.13 25.66
C VAL A 107 1.05 0.60 25.74
N ASN A 108 0.15 -0.10 25.04
CA ASN A 108 0.07 -1.56 25.05
C ASN A 108 0.91 -2.14 23.91
N LYS A 109 2.19 -2.44 24.18
CA LYS A 109 3.19 -2.83 23.16
C LYS A 109 2.93 -4.18 22.50
N ASP A 110 2.14 -5.03 23.15
CA ASP A 110 1.69 -6.34 22.70
C ASP A 110 0.50 -6.26 21.72
N LYS A 111 -0.16 -5.11 21.62
CA LYS A 111 -1.31 -4.92 20.74
C LYS A 111 -0.90 -4.29 19.42
N PHE A 112 -1.41 -4.84 18.33
CA PHE A 112 -1.21 -4.32 16.97
C PHE A 112 -2.52 -3.79 16.40
N TYR A 113 -2.42 -2.68 15.69
CA TYR A 113 -3.56 -1.95 15.15
C TYR A 113 -3.42 -1.77 13.64
N ALA A 114 -4.55 -1.91 12.95
CA ALA A 114 -4.68 -1.71 11.52
C ALA A 114 -5.44 -0.41 11.24
N CYS A 115 -4.97 0.38 10.28
CA CYS A 115 -5.66 1.57 9.82
C CYS A 115 -6.81 1.19 8.86
N GLN A 116 -8.00 0.94 9.40
CA GLN A 116 -9.14 0.46 8.63
C GLN A 116 -9.62 1.48 7.59
N SER A 117 -9.72 2.75 7.98
CA SER A 117 -10.16 3.87 7.15
C SER A 117 -9.66 5.19 7.74
N ALA A 118 -9.94 6.34 7.11
CA ALA A 118 -9.33 7.61 7.48
C ALA A 118 -9.54 7.94 8.98
N SER A 119 -8.43 8.13 9.71
CA SER A 119 -8.36 8.35 11.16
C SER A 119 -8.95 7.24 12.04
N ASN A 120 -9.27 6.08 11.47
CA ASN A 120 -9.96 5.00 12.13
C ASN A 120 -9.09 3.74 12.19
N PHE A 121 -8.49 3.52 13.35
CA PHE A 121 -7.79 2.29 13.66
C PHE A 121 -8.73 1.24 14.24
N ARG A 122 -8.39 -0.02 14.04
CA ARG A 122 -8.97 -1.18 14.74
C ARG A 122 -7.86 -2.09 15.23
N LEU A 123 -8.19 -3.01 16.15
CA LEU A 123 -7.27 -4.10 16.48
C LEU A 123 -7.04 -4.97 15.24
N ALA A 124 -5.79 -5.37 15.01
CA ALA A 124 -5.42 -6.34 13.99
C ALA A 124 -5.82 -7.75 14.43
N ASN A 125 -6.23 -8.59 13.49
CA ASN A 125 -6.53 -10.00 13.77
C ASN A 125 -5.24 -10.87 13.72
N SER A 126 -5.36 -12.15 14.10
CA SER A 126 -4.24 -13.08 14.14
C SER A 126 -3.51 -13.24 12.81
N ASP A 127 -4.27 -13.33 11.71
CA ASP A 127 -3.72 -13.52 10.37
C ASP A 127 -2.92 -12.29 9.95
N GLU A 128 -3.48 -11.09 10.16
CA GLU A 128 -2.81 -9.83 9.84
C GLU A 128 -1.49 -9.67 10.62
N ILE A 129 -1.48 -10.08 11.89
CA ILE A 129 -0.28 -10.09 12.73
C ILE A 129 0.73 -11.12 12.20
N SER A 130 0.30 -12.35 11.87
CA SER A 130 1.17 -13.40 11.30
C SER A 130 1.82 -12.94 10.01
N TYR A 131 1.04 -12.33 9.12
CA TYR A 131 1.49 -11.82 7.83
C TYR A 131 2.28 -10.50 7.94
N ASN A 132 2.32 -9.89 9.12
CA ASN A 132 2.79 -8.52 9.34
C ASN A 132 2.18 -7.52 8.33
N ARG A 133 0.90 -7.72 8.00
CA ARG A 133 0.19 -6.94 6.98
C ARG A 133 -1.31 -7.01 7.18
N ALA A 134 -1.93 -5.87 7.46
CA ALA A 134 -3.37 -5.74 7.57
C ALA A 134 -4.07 -5.68 6.21
N CYS A 135 -5.27 -6.23 6.13
CA CYS A 135 -6.20 -6.00 5.04
C CYS A 135 -7.18 -4.88 5.43
N VAL A 136 -7.03 -3.74 4.78
CA VAL A 136 -7.76 -2.50 5.09
C VAL A 136 -8.44 -1.94 3.85
N THR A 137 -9.40 -1.02 4.04
CA THR A 137 -10.22 -0.50 2.93
C THR A 137 -9.39 0.15 1.81
N PHE A 138 -8.25 0.76 2.15
CA PHE A 138 -7.36 1.45 1.22
C PHE A 138 -6.63 0.53 0.23
N ILE A 139 -6.45 -0.75 0.59
CA ILE A 139 -5.76 -1.75 -0.24
C ILE A 139 -6.69 -2.88 -0.69
N LYS A 140 -8.01 -2.71 -0.61
CA LYS A 140 -8.98 -3.70 -1.10
C LYS A 140 -8.68 -4.06 -2.56
N GLY A 141 -8.57 -5.35 -2.86
CA GLY A 141 -8.20 -5.93 -4.15
C GLY A 141 -6.69 -6.02 -4.41
N TYR A 142 -5.84 -5.57 -3.48
CA TYR A 142 -4.41 -5.79 -3.55
C TYR A 142 -4.11 -7.27 -3.28
N ILE A 143 -3.20 -7.84 -4.07
CA ILE A 143 -2.75 -9.22 -3.90
C ILE A 143 -1.32 -9.20 -3.36
N ALA A 144 -1.06 -10.01 -2.36
CA ALA A 144 0.24 -10.18 -1.73
C ALA A 144 0.58 -11.67 -1.60
N ARG A 145 1.86 -12.01 -1.72
CA ARG A 145 2.35 -13.33 -1.34
C ARG A 145 2.58 -13.40 0.17
N LEU A 146 1.64 -14.01 0.89
CA LEU A 146 1.69 -14.14 2.35
C LEU A 146 1.86 -15.62 2.68
N GLU A 147 2.82 -15.99 3.53
CA GLU A 147 3.10 -17.41 3.85
C GLU A 147 3.18 -18.30 2.58
N ALA A 148 3.96 -17.85 1.58
CA ALA A 148 4.17 -18.51 0.29
C ALA A 148 2.95 -18.66 -0.64
N VAL A 149 1.76 -18.15 -0.26
CA VAL A 149 0.53 -18.24 -1.07
C VAL A 149 -0.01 -16.85 -1.37
N PHE A 150 -0.46 -16.63 -2.61
CA PHE A 150 -1.11 -15.38 -2.98
C PHE A 150 -2.47 -15.24 -2.28
N ARG A 151 -2.67 -14.08 -1.65
CA ARG A 151 -3.93 -13.69 -1.02
C ARG A 151 -4.33 -12.31 -1.49
N THR A 152 -5.62 -12.11 -1.70
CA THR A 152 -6.23 -10.82 -2.01
C THR A 152 -6.88 -10.23 -0.77
N CYS A 153 -6.75 -8.92 -0.59
CA CYS A 153 -7.46 -8.22 0.46
C CYS A 153 -8.92 -7.98 0.06
N THR A 154 -9.86 -8.49 0.85
CA THR A 154 -11.30 -8.39 0.64
C THR A 154 -11.99 -7.68 1.82
N ASP A 155 -13.30 -7.51 1.78
CA ASP A 155 -14.06 -7.03 2.94
C ASP A 155 -14.00 -7.98 4.14
N ASN A 156 -13.68 -9.26 3.90
CA ASN A 156 -13.55 -10.30 4.91
C ASN A 156 -12.10 -10.58 5.32
N GLY A 157 -11.16 -9.70 4.96
CA GLY A 157 -9.73 -9.88 5.21
C GLY A 157 -8.99 -10.55 4.05
N TRP A 158 -7.84 -11.16 4.35
CA TRP A 158 -7.00 -11.83 3.37
C TRP A 158 -7.57 -13.19 2.95
N VAL A 159 -7.90 -13.32 1.67
CA VAL A 159 -8.46 -14.55 1.09
C VAL A 159 -7.49 -15.12 0.06
N ARG A 160 -7.25 -16.43 0.10
CA ARG A 160 -6.41 -17.12 -0.90
C ARG A 160 -6.92 -16.87 -2.32
N THR A 161 -6.01 -16.62 -3.24
CA THR A 161 -6.32 -16.45 -4.66
C THR A 161 -5.85 -17.63 -5.50
N GLU A 162 -6.45 -17.78 -6.67
CA GLU A 162 -6.09 -18.77 -7.68
C GLU A 162 -5.24 -18.15 -8.78
N ASP A 163 -4.71 -18.99 -9.67
CA ASP A 163 -4.03 -18.56 -10.88
C ASP A 163 -4.92 -17.60 -11.70
N ARG A 164 -4.30 -16.62 -12.36
CA ARG A 164 -4.96 -15.56 -13.17
C ARG A 164 -5.86 -14.60 -12.38
N SER A 165 -5.83 -14.65 -11.05
CA SER A 165 -6.51 -13.66 -10.21
C SER A 165 -5.97 -12.26 -10.49
N ILE A 166 -6.88 -11.31 -10.74
CA ILE A 166 -6.52 -9.92 -11.05
C ILE A 166 -6.46 -9.09 -9.77
N GLY A 167 -5.33 -8.42 -9.59
CA GLY A 167 -5.10 -7.46 -8.51
C GLY A 167 -4.63 -6.12 -9.06
N TYR A 168 -3.94 -5.36 -8.22
CA TYR A 168 -3.23 -4.16 -8.65
C TYR A 168 -2.04 -3.85 -7.74
N VAL A 169 -1.18 -2.96 -8.24
CA VAL A 169 -0.13 -2.27 -7.48
C VAL A 169 -0.19 -0.78 -7.80
N LYS A 170 0.29 0.06 -6.88
CA LYS A 170 0.48 1.50 -7.12
C LYS A 170 1.95 1.87 -7.08
N ASP A 171 2.38 2.79 -7.94
CA ASP A 171 3.72 3.40 -7.81
C ASP A 171 3.71 4.59 -6.82
N GLY A 172 4.89 5.20 -6.62
CA GLY A 172 5.05 6.34 -5.70
C GLY A 172 4.30 7.62 -6.13
N ALA A 173 3.86 7.71 -7.38
CA ALA A 173 2.98 8.80 -7.85
C ALA A 173 1.48 8.45 -7.74
N GLY A 174 1.15 7.25 -7.24
CA GLY A 174 -0.23 6.78 -7.08
C GLY A 174 -0.85 6.20 -8.36
N ASN A 175 -0.07 6.03 -9.42
CA ASN A 175 -0.54 5.37 -10.64
C ASN A 175 -0.86 3.92 -10.35
N ARG A 176 -2.00 3.44 -10.83
CA ARG A 176 -2.48 2.08 -10.57
C ARG A 176 -2.22 1.19 -11.79
N TYR A 177 -1.61 0.04 -11.55
CA TYR A 177 -1.33 -0.99 -12.54
C TYR A 177 -2.06 -2.25 -12.15
N ASN A 178 -2.86 -2.82 -13.05
CA ASN A 178 -3.44 -4.13 -12.81
C ASN A 178 -2.36 -5.19 -12.79
N THR A 179 -2.56 -6.23 -12.00
CA THR A 179 -1.64 -7.36 -11.87
C THR A 179 -2.38 -8.67 -12.11
N THR A 180 -1.64 -9.72 -12.44
CA THR A 180 -2.14 -11.09 -12.60
C THR A 180 -1.24 -12.05 -11.84
N VAL A 181 -1.82 -13.07 -11.20
CA VAL A 181 -1.06 -14.20 -10.68
C VAL A 181 -0.82 -15.18 -11.82
N VAL A 182 0.41 -15.62 -12.01
CA VAL A 182 0.77 -16.67 -12.98
C VAL A 182 1.66 -17.69 -12.28
N GLY A 183 1.11 -18.87 -12.00
CA GLY A 183 1.79 -19.90 -11.22
C GLY A 183 2.20 -19.37 -9.83
N ASN A 184 3.52 -19.30 -9.58
CA ASN A 184 4.09 -18.79 -8.33
C ASN A 184 4.57 -17.32 -8.40
N GLN A 185 4.27 -16.61 -9.49
CA GLN A 185 4.67 -15.22 -9.71
C GLN A 185 3.46 -14.31 -9.80
N GLN A 186 3.67 -13.03 -9.46
CA GLN A 186 2.68 -11.99 -9.71
C GLN A 186 3.26 -10.92 -10.62
N TRP A 187 2.58 -10.68 -11.73
CA TRP A 187 3.06 -9.83 -12.82
C TRP A 187 2.19 -8.60 -13.02
N MET A 188 2.80 -7.48 -13.38
CA MET A 188 2.07 -6.35 -13.94
C MET A 188 1.45 -6.72 -15.30
N ARG A 189 0.16 -6.42 -15.45
CA ARG A 189 -0.61 -6.58 -16.69
C ARG A 189 -0.55 -5.36 -17.62
N SER A 190 -0.08 -4.21 -17.14
CA SER A 190 0.22 -3.05 -17.99
C SER A 190 1.71 -2.75 -18.02
N ASN A 191 2.20 -2.19 -19.14
CA ASN A 191 3.54 -1.61 -19.18
C ASN A 191 3.59 -0.46 -18.17
N LEU A 192 4.71 -0.32 -17.47
CA LEU A 192 4.90 0.77 -16.51
C LEU A 192 4.81 2.13 -17.24
N TYR A 193 4.16 3.12 -16.62
CA TYR A 193 4.06 4.48 -17.15
C TYR A 193 4.51 5.55 -16.15
N TYR A 194 5.21 5.14 -15.09
CA TYR A 194 5.81 6.01 -14.09
C TYR A 194 6.80 6.98 -14.73
N ASN A 195 6.54 8.29 -14.59
CA ASN A 195 7.35 9.32 -15.24
C ASN A 195 8.63 9.59 -14.46
N VAL A 196 9.77 9.29 -15.07
CA VAL A 196 11.11 9.53 -14.54
C VAL A 196 12.02 10.11 -15.63
N ASP A 197 13.15 10.67 -15.24
CA ASP A 197 14.19 11.06 -16.19
C ASP A 197 14.63 9.86 -17.03
N SER A 198 14.93 10.10 -18.32
CA SER A 198 15.27 9.05 -19.29
C SER A 198 14.16 8.01 -19.52
N SER A 199 12.90 8.45 -19.40
CA SER A 199 11.73 7.71 -19.88
C SER A 199 10.96 8.52 -20.93
N TYR A 200 10.45 7.83 -21.95
CA TYR A 200 9.93 8.43 -23.16
C TYR A 200 8.53 7.93 -23.48
N CYS A 201 7.74 8.78 -24.14
CA CYS A 201 6.43 8.42 -24.65
C CYS A 201 6.48 8.33 -26.18
N TYR A 202 6.10 7.18 -26.74
CA TYR A 202 6.20 6.96 -28.19
C TYR A 202 5.44 8.04 -28.99
N LYS A 203 4.22 8.36 -28.55
CA LYS A 203 3.37 9.45 -29.04
C LYS A 203 2.77 10.20 -27.85
N SER A 204 2.41 11.47 -28.02
CA SER A 204 1.60 12.19 -27.02
C SER A 204 0.43 11.32 -26.56
N ASP A 205 0.22 11.23 -25.25
CA ASP A 205 -0.91 10.54 -24.60
C ASP A 205 -0.97 9.01 -24.78
N SER A 206 -0.07 8.40 -25.55
CA SER A 206 -0.04 6.95 -25.74
C SER A 206 0.40 6.18 -24.48
N CYS A 207 1.11 6.83 -23.56
CA CYS A 207 1.70 6.17 -22.39
C CYS A 207 0.70 5.61 -21.39
N HIS A 208 -0.50 6.19 -21.29
CA HIS A 208 -1.55 5.62 -20.44
C HIS A 208 -2.06 4.27 -20.96
N VAL A 209 -1.89 4.01 -22.25
CA VAL A 209 -2.30 2.76 -22.89
C VAL A 209 -1.11 1.82 -23.09
N TYR A 210 0.00 2.29 -23.64
CA TYR A 210 1.14 1.46 -24.05
C TYR A 210 2.31 1.49 -23.05
N GLY A 211 2.22 2.27 -21.99
CA GLY A 211 3.33 2.51 -21.07
C GLY A 211 4.39 3.45 -21.64
N ARG A 212 5.39 3.74 -20.80
CA ARG A 212 6.58 4.49 -21.19
C ARG A 212 7.68 3.53 -21.65
N LEU A 213 8.64 4.09 -22.38
CA LEU A 213 9.88 3.43 -22.77
C LEU A 213 10.99 3.97 -21.87
N TYR A 214 11.75 3.11 -21.21
CA TYR A 214 12.78 3.50 -20.25
C TYR A 214 14.14 3.13 -20.78
N THR A 215 15.17 3.94 -20.56
CA THR A 215 16.55 3.44 -20.68
C THR A 215 16.80 2.38 -19.60
N PHE A 216 17.80 1.51 -19.79
CA PHE A 216 18.08 0.46 -18.81
C PHE A 216 18.32 0.98 -17.39
N GLY A 217 19.09 2.08 -17.25
CA GLY A 217 19.35 2.70 -15.96
C GLY A 217 18.08 3.22 -15.27
N ALA A 218 17.12 3.75 -16.04
CA ALA A 218 15.81 4.14 -15.52
C ALA A 218 14.96 2.91 -15.17
N ALA A 219 14.94 1.89 -16.03
CA ALA A 219 14.19 0.65 -15.85
C ALA A 219 14.54 -0.07 -14.54
N MET A 220 15.83 -0.12 -14.19
CA MET A 220 16.32 -0.74 -12.94
C MET A 220 15.77 -0.08 -11.66
N LYS A 221 15.21 1.12 -11.74
CA LYS A 221 14.72 1.90 -10.59
C LYS A 221 13.23 2.24 -10.68
N ALA A 222 12.56 1.84 -11.76
CA ALA A 222 11.21 2.32 -12.06
C ALA A 222 10.11 1.51 -11.36
N CYS A 223 10.38 0.25 -11.01
CA CYS A 223 9.38 -0.60 -10.36
C CYS A 223 9.02 -0.10 -8.94
N PRO A 224 7.74 -0.23 -8.52
CA PRO A 224 7.31 0.11 -7.16
C PRO A 224 8.04 -0.71 -6.10
N ALA A 225 8.01 -0.25 -4.84
CA ALA A 225 8.57 -1.02 -3.72
C ALA A 225 7.90 -2.41 -3.59
N GLY A 226 8.70 -3.45 -3.33
CA GLY A 226 8.27 -4.84 -3.32
C GLY A 226 8.07 -5.45 -4.71
N TRP A 227 8.51 -4.75 -5.76
CA TRP A 227 8.48 -5.18 -7.14
C TRP A 227 9.81 -4.85 -7.82
N HIS A 228 10.21 -5.66 -8.79
CA HIS A 228 11.48 -5.46 -9.47
C HIS A 228 11.37 -5.68 -10.98
N LEU A 229 12.43 -5.26 -11.69
CA LEU A 229 12.60 -5.53 -13.11
C LEU A 229 12.93 -7.03 -13.29
N PRO A 230 12.12 -7.80 -14.05
CA PRO A 230 12.24 -9.25 -14.11
C PRO A 230 13.55 -9.72 -14.73
N THR A 231 14.03 -10.84 -14.26
CA THR A 231 15.14 -11.59 -14.83
C THR A 231 14.69 -12.43 -16.03
N ARG A 232 15.63 -12.93 -16.84
CA ARG A 232 15.35 -13.92 -17.89
C ARG A 232 14.72 -15.20 -17.32
N ALA A 233 15.15 -15.63 -16.13
CA ALA A 233 14.62 -16.84 -15.48
C ALA A 233 13.13 -16.66 -15.12
N GLU A 234 12.76 -15.49 -14.63
CA GLU A 234 11.36 -15.21 -14.30
C GLU A 234 10.46 -15.14 -15.53
N TYR A 235 10.93 -14.51 -16.61
CA TYR A 235 10.22 -14.57 -17.90
C TYR A 235 10.09 -16.02 -18.40
N HIS A 236 11.11 -16.86 -18.20
CA HIS A 236 11.05 -18.26 -18.58
C HIS A 236 9.97 -19.02 -17.81
N THR A 237 9.89 -18.83 -16.49
CA THR A 237 8.82 -19.38 -15.64
C THR A 237 7.46 -18.91 -16.14
N LEU A 238 7.26 -17.60 -16.31
CA LEU A 238 6.02 -17.02 -16.84
C LEU A 238 5.60 -17.67 -18.18
N MET A 239 6.53 -17.83 -19.12
CA MET A 239 6.23 -18.42 -20.43
C MET A 239 5.86 -19.90 -20.35
N ASN A 240 6.50 -20.66 -19.46
CA ASN A 240 6.19 -22.07 -19.26
C ASN A 240 4.80 -22.23 -18.63
N GLU A 241 4.48 -21.43 -17.60
CA GLU A 241 3.14 -21.41 -17.01
C GLU A 241 2.08 -21.00 -18.05
N ALA A 242 2.37 -19.99 -18.88
CA ALA A 242 1.45 -19.50 -19.89
C ALA A 242 1.11 -20.50 -21.01
N THR A 243 1.91 -21.54 -21.15
CA THR A 243 1.79 -22.54 -22.22
C THR A 243 1.70 -23.97 -21.71
N ASN A 244 1.53 -24.16 -20.39
CA ASN A 244 1.58 -25.48 -19.74
C ASN A 244 2.84 -26.29 -20.15
N GLY A 245 3.99 -25.62 -20.24
CA GLY A 245 5.27 -26.21 -20.58
C GLY A 245 5.54 -26.44 -22.07
N SER A 246 4.65 -26.02 -22.97
CA SER A 246 4.90 -26.12 -24.42
C SER A 246 6.17 -25.35 -24.82
N SER A 247 6.93 -25.89 -25.77
CA SER A 247 8.11 -25.21 -26.33
C SER A 247 7.75 -24.10 -27.32
N THR A 248 6.52 -24.10 -27.84
CA THR A 248 6.04 -23.14 -28.85
C THR A 248 4.81 -22.37 -28.39
N GLY A 249 4.54 -21.23 -29.03
CA GLY A 249 3.40 -20.37 -28.74
C GLY A 249 3.60 -19.44 -27.54
N LYS A 250 4.82 -19.38 -26.99
CA LYS A 250 5.14 -18.60 -25.78
C LYS A 250 4.91 -17.11 -25.99
N GLY A 251 5.28 -16.60 -27.17
CA GLY A 251 5.05 -15.21 -27.52
C GLY A 251 3.56 -14.91 -27.65
N ARG A 252 2.82 -15.73 -28.41
CA ARG A 252 1.37 -15.58 -28.59
C ARG A 252 0.62 -15.59 -27.26
N ALA A 253 1.01 -16.45 -26.32
CA ALA A 253 0.41 -16.55 -24.99
C ALA A 253 0.54 -15.26 -24.15
N LEU A 254 1.64 -14.52 -24.30
CA LEU A 254 1.90 -13.28 -23.56
C LEU A 254 1.39 -12.01 -24.26
N LYS A 255 1.31 -12.03 -25.59
CA LYS A 255 0.81 -10.89 -26.39
C LYS A 255 -0.65 -10.57 -26.02
N SER A 256 -0.95 -9.28 -25.94
CA SER A 256 -2.31 -8.75 -25.81
C SER A 256 -3.25 -9.29 -26.89
N TYR A 257 -4.45 -9.69 -26.49
CA TYR A 257 -5.51 -10.11 -27.40
C TYR A 257 -6.14 -8.92 -28.17
N TRP A 258 -6.31 -7.78 -27.49
CA TRP A 258 -7.05 -6.64 -28.05
C TRP A 258 -6.22 -5.70 -28.91
N HIS A 259 -4.90 -5.70 -28.72
CA HIS A 259 -4.01 -4.72 -29.36
C HIS A 259 -3.24 -5.27 -30.57
N TRP A 260 -3.21 -6.59 -30.76
CA TRP A 260 -2.48 -7.29 -31.83
C TRP A 260 -2.78 -8.80 -31.78
N ASP A 261 -1.93 -9.62 -32.39
CA ASP A 261 -2.12 -11.04 -32.67
C ASP A 261 -1.83 -11.99 -31.48
N GLY A 262 -2.13 -11.55 -30.27
CA GLY A 262 -1.96 -12.34 -29.04
C GLY A 262 -3.19 -13.16 -28.63
N SER A 263 -2.99 -14.12 -27.74
CA SER A 263 -4.09 -14.83 -27.07
C SER A 263 -4.28 -14.41 -25.63
N ASP A 264 -3.33 -13.66 -25.04
CA ASP A 264 -3.33 -13.20 -23.64
C ASP A 264 -3.71 -14.32 -22.63
N ALA A 265 -3.12 -15.51 -22.78
CA ALA A 265 -3.57 -16.75 -22.13
C ALA A 265 -3.54 -16.71 -20.59
N VAL A 266 -2.68 -15.85 -20.03
CA VAL A 266 -2.49 -15.66 -18.58
C VAL A 266 -2.77 -14.23 -18.11
N ALA A 267 -3.47 -13.44 -18.93
CA ALA A 267 -3.76 -12.04 -18.65
C ALA A 267 -2.49 -11.19 -18.41
N PHE A 268 -1.41 -11.45 -19.16
CA PHE A 268 -0.18 -10.65 -19.13
C PHE A 268 -0.31 -9.35 -19.95
N ASP A 269 -1.11 -9.36 -21.02
CA ASP A 269 -1.45 -8.22 -21.87
C ASP A 269 -0.23 -7.44 -22.37
N ALA A 270 0.79 -8.10 -22.94
CA ALA A 270 1.93 -7.40 -23.52
C ALA A 270 1.49 -6.55 -24.71
N ARG A 271 1.68 -5.23 -24.63
CA ARG A 271 1.25 -4.26 -25.65
C ARG A 271 2.40 -3.84 -26.56
N PRO A 272 2.19 -3.70 -27.88
CA PRO A 272 3.23 -3.38 -28.84
C PRO A 272 3.59 -1.89 -28.84
N ALA A 273 4.32 -1.46 -27.81
CA ALA A 273 4.71 -0.05 -27.60
C ALA A 273 5.86 0.42 -28.51
N GLY A 274 6.46 -0.48 -29.31
CA GLY A 274 7.67 -0.18 -30.08
C GLY A 274 8.88 0.07 -29.18
N TYR A 275 9.81 0.89 -29.66
CA TYR A 275 10.98 1.31 -28.90
C TYR A 275 11.52 2.67 -29.35
N TYR A 276 12.39 3.26 -28.55
CA TYR A 276 13.10 4.51 -28.83
C TYR A 276 14.58 4.24 -29.05
N VAL A 277 15.16 4.88 -30.07
CA VAL A 277 16.58 4.83 -30.39
C VAL A 277 17.17 6.22 -30.19
N ALA A 278 18.12 6.33 -29.26
CA ALA A 278 18.70 7.61 -28.89
C ALA A 278 19.58 8.21 -30.00
N SER A 279 20.33 7.38 -30.73
CA SER A 279 21.27 7.86 -31.76
C SER A 279 20.57 8.53 -32.95
N SER A 280 19.33 8.13 -33.25
CA SER A 280 18.49 8.76 -34.29
C SER A 280 17.41 9.66 -33.71
N ASN A 281 17.30 9.74 -32.37
CA ASN A 281 16.22 10.39 -31.66
C ASN A 281 14.83 10.05 -32.22
N ALA A 282 14.60 8.77 -32.52
CA ALA A 282 13.42 8.33 -33.24
C ALA A 282 12.79 7.09 -32.61
N TYR A 283 11.51 6.91 -32.93
CA TYR A 283 10.67 5.83 -32.42
C TYR A 283 10.33 4.85 -33.54
N TYR A 284 10.30 3.55 -33.23
CA TYR A 284 10.14 2.49 -34.23
C TYR A 284 9.15 1.40 -33.78
N ASN A 285 8.47 0.80 -34.76
CA ASN A 285 7.68 -0.43 -34.61
C ASN A 285 6.51 -0.38 -33.60
N PHE A 286 5.93 0.80 -33.39
CA PHE A 286 4.67 0.91 -32.65
C PHE A 286 3.56 0.11 -33.33
N GLY A 287 2.78 -0.60 -32.52
CA GLY A 287 1.69 -1.46 -33.01
C GLY A 287 2.16 -2.83 -33.50
N THR A 288 3.46 -3.04 -33.72
CA THR A 288 3.95 -4.30 -34.29
C THR A 288 4.96 -5.03 -33.41
N TRP A 289 5.69 -4.34 -32.52
CA TRP A 289 6.72 -4.92 -31.66
C TRP A 289 6.52 -4.50 -30.19
N ALA A 290 6.79 -5.42 -29.26
CA ALA A 290 6.96 -5.12 -27.84
C ALA A 290 8.36 -5.56 -27.39
N LEU A 291 9.16 -4.62 -26.88
CA LEU A 291 10.45 -4.89 -26.27
C LEU A 291 10.33 -4.67 -24.76
N LEU A 292 10.69 -5.68 -23.97
CA LEU A 292 10.60 -5.64 -22.52
C LEU A 292 11.98 -5.84 -21.90
N TRP A 293 12.42 -4.89 -21.08
CA TRP A 293 13.69 -5.03 -20.38
C TRP A 293 13.72 -6.25 -19.45
N THR A 294 14.92 -6.81 -19.28
CA THR A 294 15.22 -7.75 -18.20
C THR A 294 16.33 -7.17 -17.33
N SER A 295 16.36 -7.49 -16.03
CA SER A 295 17.45 -7.13 -15.12
C SER A 295 18.69 -8.01 -15.28
N THR A 296 18.60 -9.09 -16.06
CA THR A 296 19.73 -9.97 -16.34
C THR A 296 20.76 -9.25 -17.22
N SER A 297 21.93 -8.96 -16.65
CA SER A 297 23.10 -8.54 -17.41
C SER A 297 23.72 -9.73 -18.14
N ASN A 298 24.31 -9.50 -19.31
CA ASN A 298 24.98 -10.57 -20.05
C ASN A 298 26.41 -10.72 -19.50
N ALA A 299 26.62 -11.67 -18.60
CA ALA A 299 27.91 -11.89 -17.94
C ALA A 299 29.08 -12.11 -18.92
N ASN A 300 28.80 -12.66 -20.11
CA ASN A 300 29.82 -12.95 -21.13
C ASN A 300 30.24 -11.73 -21.96
N VAL A 301 29.52 -10.59 -21.84
CA VAL A 301 29.77 -9.39 -22.67
C VAL A 301 30.07 -8.15 -21.81
N GLY A 302 30.30 -8.36 -20.50
CA GLY A 302 30.58 -7.30 -19.52
C GLY A 302 29.33 -6.49 -19.12
N ALA A 303 29.50 -5.62 -18.12
CA ALA A 303 28.41 -4.79 -17.56
C ALA A 303 27.85 -3.72 -18.53
N THR A 304 28.29 -3.70 -19.78
CA THR A 304 27.87 -2.75 -20.83
C THR A 304 26.72 -3.29 -21.68
N ARG A 305 26.18 -4.48 -21.39
CA ARG A 305 25.02 -5.02 -22.09
C ARG A 305 23.94 -5.54 -21.16
N ALA A 306 22.69 -5.29 -21.54
CA ALA A 306 21.51 -5.82 -20.88
C ALA A 306 20.59 -6.52 -21.86
N ALA A 307 19.97 -7.60 -21.40
CA ALA A 307 19.04 -8.36 -22.20
C ALA A 307 17.64 -7.73 -22.19
N TYR A 308 16.93 -7.88 -23.31
CA TYR A 308 15.51 -7.58 -23.42
C TYR A 308 14.79 -8.66 -24.21
N LEU A 309 13.52 -8.86 -23.86
CA LEU A 309 12.59 -9.78 -24.49
C LEU A 309 11.93 -9.09 -25.69
N ILE A 310 11.71 -9.81 -26.79
CA ILE A 310 11.12 -9.29 -28.03
C ILE A 310 9.90 -10.15 -28.40
N LEU A 311 8.78 -9.46 -28.61
CA LEU A 311 7.54 -9.99 -29.18
C LEU A 311 7.23 -9.24 -30.47
N LYS A 312 6.85 -9.95 -31.53
CA LYS A 312 6.54 -9.37 -32.83
C LYS A 312 5.21 -9.89 -33.39
N THR A 313 4.60 -9.07 -34.22
CA THR A 313 3.44 -9.47 -35.04
C THR A 313 3.85 -10.56 -36.01
N GLY A 314 3.01 -11.59 -36.16
CA GLY A 314 3.25 -12.74 -37.02
C GLY A 314 4.19 -13.81 -36.43
N GLU A 315 4.90 -13.50 -35.34
CA GLU A 315 5.74 -14.46 -34.62
C GLU A 315 5.00 -14.99 -33.38
N ASN A 316 4.96 -16.32 -33.22
CA ASN A 316 4.28 -16.97 -32.10
C ASN A 316 5.20 -17.20 -30.90
N ASP A 317 6.52 -17.06 -31.08
CA ASP A 317 7.52 -17.34 -30.06
C ASP A 317 8.34 -16.10 -29.72
N VAL A 318 8.95 -16.17 -28.54
CA VAL A 318 9.74 -15.09 -27.96
C VAL A 318 11.18 -15.16 -28.43
N THR A 319 11.77 -14.02 -28.74
CA THR A 319 13.22 -13.90 -28.95
C THR A 319 13.83 -12.95 -27.93
N TYR A 320 15.15 -13.03 -27.72
CA TYR A 320 15.89 -12.10 -26.87
C TYR A 320 16.90 -11.32 -27.69
N GLY A 321 17.06 -10.04 -27.35
CA GLY A 321 18.14 -9.20 -27.84
C GLY A 321 19.08 -8.78 -26.70
N ASP A 322 20.24 -8.24 -27.07
CA ASP A 322 21.23 -7.70 -26.15
C ASP A 322 21.52 -6.24 -26.51
N ALA A 323 21.07 -5.32 -25.66
CA ALA A 323 21.25 -3.90 -25.84
C ALA A 323 22.66 -3.48 -25.44
N ASP A 324 23.25 -2.60 -26.23
CA ASP A 324 24.48 -1.88 -25.88
C ASP A 324 24.12 -0.70 -24.99
N LEU A 325 24.49 -0.76 -23.71
CA LEU A 325 24.15 0.23 -22.69
C LEU A 325 24.90 1.56 -22.86
N THR A 326 25.91 1.62 -23.74
CA THR A 326 26.51 2.91 -24.15
C THR A 326 25.56 3.72 -25.02
N LYS A 327 24.51 3.08 -25.57
CA LYS A 327 23.44 3.72 -26.32
C LYS A 327 22.18 3.75 -25.45
N PRO A 328 21.65 4.93 -25.08
CA PRO A 328 20.49 5.03 -24.20
C PRO A 328 19.17 4.75 -24.95
N ASN A 329 19.11 3.63 -25.68
CA ASN A 329 17.85 3.14 -26.24
C ASN A 329 16.88 2.80 -25.12
N ALA A 330 15.59 2.91 -25.42
CA ALA A 330 14.55 2.73 -24.41
C ALA A 330 13.47 1.74 -24.84
N TYR A 331 13.14 0.83 -23.92
CA TYR A 331 12.18 -0.27 -24.07
C TYR A 331 11.17 -0.25 -22.92
N SER A 332 10.06 -0.97 -23.08
CA SER A 332 9.03 -1.03 -22.04
C SER A 332 9.49 -1.80 -20.81
N VAL A 333 8.88 -1.49 -19.67
CA VAL A 333 9.12 -2.17 -18.39
C VAL A 333 7.85 -2.87 -17.95
N ARG A 334 8.01 -4.11 -17.51
CA ARG A 334 7.03 -4.89 -16.74
C ARG A 334 7.69 -5.24 -15.43
N CYS A 335 6.99 -5.10 -14.32
CA CYS A 335 7.52 -5.51 -13.03
C CYS A 335 6.87 -6.81 -12.58
N VAL A 336 7.62 -7.58 -11.79
CA VAL A 336 7.18 -8.79 -11.09
C VAL A 336 7.37 -8.56 -9.59
N GLN A 337 6.48 -9.10 -8.76
CA GLN A 337 6.57 -8.99 -7.29
C GLN A 337 7.76 -9.81 -6.77
N ASP A 338 8.43 -9.28 -5.73
CA ASP A 338 9.59 -9.91 -5.06
C ASP A 338 9.27 -11.27 -4.38
#